data_AF-X1LKN9-F1
#
_entry.id   AF-X1LKN9-F1
#
_cell.length_a   1.000
_cell.length_b   1.000
_cell.length_c   1.000
_cell.angle_alpha   90.00
_cell.angle_beta   90.00
_cell.angle_gamma   90.00
#
_symmetry.space_group_name_H-M   'P 1'
#
loop_
_entity.id
_entity.type
_entity.pdbx_description
1 polymer ?
#
loop_
_entity_poly.entity_id
_entity_poly.type
_entity_poly.pdbx_seq_one_letter_code
_entity_poly.pdbx_strand_id
1 'polypeptide(L)' 'PIHLREEKVLGLKAYKSVLDLPETPDLAMIVIPTRYIPKVMEECGQKGIKQLIITSGGFREIDPV' A
#
# COMPACT_ATOMS: atom_id res chain seq x y z
N PRO A 1 4.63 -8.21 -3.32
CA PRO A 1 3.18 -7.90 -3.51
C PRO A 1 2.44 -7.95 -2.17
N ILE A 2 1.49 -7.04 -1.92
CA ILE A 2 0.60 -7.11 -0.76
C ILE A 2 -0.81 -7.43 -1.26
N HIS A 3 -1.40 -8.54 -0.79
CA HIS A 3 -2.70 -8.99 -1.28
C HIS A 3 -3.45 -9.79 -0.21
N LEU A 4 -4.73 -9.45 0.01
CA LEU A 4 -5.54 -10.01 1.09
C LEU A 4 -5.87 -11.50 0.90
N ARG A 5 -5.94 -11.99 -0.35
CA ARG A 5 -6.42 -13.35 -0.69
C ARG A 5 -5.32 -14.21 -1.32
N GLU A 6 -4.85 -13.83 -2.49
CA GLU A 6 -3.74 -14.51 -3.16
C GLU A 6 -2.49 -14.67 -2.31
N GLU A 7 -1.88 -15.86 -2.40
CA GLU A 7 -0.58 -16.17 -1.81
C GLU A 7 0.58 -15.85 -2.77
N LYS A 8 0.30 -15.72 -4.07
CA LYS A 8 1.25 -15.33 -5.11
C LYS A 8 0.62 -14.36 -6.11
N VAL A 9 1.41 -13.40 -6.58
CA VAL A 9 1.03 -12.47 -7.66
C VAL A 9 2.16 -12.49 -8.68
N LEU A 10 1.84 -12.84 -9.94
CA LEU A 10 2.83 -13.00 -11.02
C LEU A 10 4.01 -13.93 -10.63
N GLY A 11 3.72 -15.00 -9.89
CA GLY A 11 4.73 -15.95 -9.40
C GLY A 11 5.52 -15.50 -8.15
N LEU A 12 5.41 -14.23 -7.74
CA LEU A 12 6.06 -13.69 -6.55
C LEU A 12 5.21 -13.94 -5.30
N LYS A 13 5.83 -14.28 -4.17
CA LYS A 13 5.13 -14.42 -2.88
C LYS A 13 4.41 -13.12 -2.51
N ALA A 14 3.13 -13.24 -2.16
CA ALA A 14 2.33 -12.14 -1.65
C ALA A 14 2.21 -12.22 -0.13
N TYR A 15 2.13 -11.05 0.50
CA TYR A 15 1.99 -10.89 1.95
C TYR A 15 0.64 -10.25 2.28
N LYS A 16 0.10 -10.47 3.47
CA LYS A 16 -1.23 -9.95 3.86
C LYS A 16 -1.18 -8.48 4.26
N SER A 17 -0.10 -8.07 4.91
CA SER A 17 0.21 -6.68 5.24
C SER A 17 1.64 -6.33 4.85
N VAL A 18 1.91 -5.02 4.71
CA VAL A 18 3.27 -4.48 4.56
C VAL A 18 4.13 -4.80 5.79
N LEU A 19 3.51 -4.96 6.97
CA LEU A 19 4.20 -5.30 8.21
C LEU A 19 4.83 -6.70 8.16
N ASP A 20 4.22 -7.62 7.42
CA ASP A 20 4.67 -9.01 7.26
C ASP A 20 5.89 -9.16 6.34
N LEU A 21 6.31 -8.09 5.67
CA LEU A 21 7.47 -8.16 4.77
C LEU A 21 8.74 -8.52 5.57
N PRO A 22 9.65 -9.36 5.02
CA PRO A 22 10.87 -9.74 5.72
C PRO A 22 11.85 -8.57 5.84
N GLU A 23 11.76 -7.59 4.94
CA GLU A 23 12.61 -6.43 4.85
C GLU A 23 11.75 -5.17 4.70
N THR A 24 12.34 -4.00 4.92
CA THR A 24 11.67 -2.71 4.74
C THR A 24 11.98 -2.15 3.36
N PRO A 25 10.97 -2.02 2.47
CA PRO A 25 11.15 -1.34 1.19
C PRO A 25 11.51 0.14 1.37
N ASP A 26 12.25 0.69 0.41
CA ASP A 26 12.50 2.12 0.29
C ASP A 26 11.28 2.90 -0.24
N LEU A 27 10.48 2.24 -1.10
CA LEU A 27 9.31 2.78 -1.78
C LEU A 27 8.13 1.79 -1.77
N ALA A 28 6.91 2.29 -1.54
CA ALA A 28 5.67 1.53 -1.79
C ALA A 28 4.80 2.18 -2.86
N MET A 29 4.32 1.37 -3.81
CA MET A 29 3.32 1.75 -4.80
C MET A 29 1.93 1.32 -4.31
N ILE A 30 1.04 2.29 -4.13
CA ILE A 30 -0.30 2.10 -3.56
C ILE A 30 -1.34 2.23 -4.67
N VAL A 31 -2.03 1.11 -4.93
CA VAL A 31 -3.02 0.96 -6.01
C VAL A 31 -4.31 0.31 -5.48
N ILE A 32 -4.88 0.92 -4.44
CA ILE A 32 -6.07 0.42 -3.72
C ILE A 32 -7.13 1.52 -3.57
N PRO A 33 -8.41 1.20 -3.28
CA PRO A 33 -9.42 2.22 -3.07
C PRO A 33 -9.03 3.22 -1.97
N THR A 34 -9.30 4.50 -2.23
CA THR A 34 -8.81 5.66 -1.46
C THR A 34 -9.11 5.59 0.03
N ARG A 35 -10.28 5.06 0.41
CA ARG A 35 -10.68 4.87 1.81
C ARG A 35 -9.74 3.99 2.63
N TYR A 36 -8.94 3.12 2.00
CA TYR A 36 -8.00 2.24 2.69
C TYR A 36 -6.59 2.83 2.78
N ILE A 37 -6.31 3.88 2.01
CA ILE A 37 -4.95 4.42 1.88
C ILE A 37 -4.42 4.98 3.21
N PRO A 38 -5.18 5.75 4.03
CA PRO A 38 -4.65 6.26 5.30
C PRO A 38 -4.11 5.17 6.22
N LYS A 39 -4.84 4.04 6.34
CA LYS A 39 -4.39 2.89 7.13
C LYS A 39 -3.10 2.28 6.57
N VAL A 40 -3.03 2.08 5.24
CA VAL A 40 -1.82 1.51 4.61
C VAL A 40 -0.64 2.46 4.73
N MET A 41 -0.84 3.78 4.64
CA MET A 41 0.20 4.78 4.87
C MET A 41 0.77 4.67 6.29
N GLU A 42 -0.09 4.48 7.29
CA GLU A 42 0.35 4.30 8.67
C GLU A 42 1.13 3.00 8.85
N GLU A 43 0.67 1.88 8.28
CA GLU A 43 1.42 0.61 8.28
C GLU A 43 2.79 0.76 7.56
N CYS A 44 2.84 1.49 6.45
CA CYS A 44 4.10 1.80 5.76
C CYS A 44 5.05 2.60 6.65
N GLY A 45 4.53 3.61 7.35
CA GLY A 45 5.31 4.39 8.31
C GLY A 45 5.85 3.53 9.46
N GLN A 46 5.02 2.66 10.04
CA GLN A 46 5.42 1.71 11.08
C GLN A 46 6.51 0.75 10.59
N LYS A 47 6.43 0.28 9.34
CA LYS A 47 7.46 -0.57 8.72
C LYS A 47 8.77 0.17 8.45
N GLY A 48 8.75 1.51 8.42
CA GLY A 48 9.88 2.36 8.10
C GLY A 48 10.05 2.67 6.61
N ILE A 49 9.00 2.47 5.81
CA ILE A 49 9.01 2.83 4.38
C ILE A 49 8.95 4.35 4.27
N LYS A 50 9.92 4.93 3.54
CA LYS A 50 10.12 6.38 3.52
C LYS A 50 9.40 7.07 2.36
N GLN A 51 9.05 6.33 1.31
CA GLN A 51 8.50 6.89 0.08
C GLN A 51 7.25 6.15 -0.34
N LEU A 52 6.27 6.88 -0.85
CA LEU A 52 4.99 6.35 -1.30
C LEU A 52 4.63 6.96 -2.65
N ILE A 53 4.24 6.13 -3.61
CA ILE A 53 3.57 6.56 -4.85
C ILE A 53 2.12 6.09 -4.76
N ILE A 54 1.20 7.04 -4.71
CA ILE A 54 -0.24 6.75 -4.71
C ILE A 54 -0.77 7.01 -6.11
N THR A 55 -1.24 5.97 -6.78
CA THR A 55 -1.83 6.07 -8.13
C THR A 55 -3.35 6.23 -8.09
N SER A 56 -3.98 5.90 -6.96
CA SER A 56 -5.41 6.04 -6.78
C SER A 56 -5.85 7.50 -6.80
N GLY A 57 -6.98 7.79 -7.48
CA GLY A 57 -7.68 9.07 -7.40
C GLY A 57 -8.85 9.04 -6.40
N GLY A 58 -9.55 10.16 -6.26
CA GLY A 58 -10.64 10.36 -5.31
C GLY A 58 -10.23 11.06 -4.01
N PHE A 59 -9.18 11.89 -4.03
CA PHE A 59 -8.82 12.76 -2.91
C PHE A 59 -9.49 14.13 -3.08
N ARG A 60 -8.78 15.23 -2.81
CA ARG A 60 -9.33 16.58 -2.83
C ARG A 60 -9.81 17.02 -4.23
N GLU A 61 -9.31 16.42 -5.28
CA GLU A 61 -9.69 16.72 -6.67
C GLU A 61 -11.14 16.35 -7.02
N ILE A 62 -11.81 15.55 -6.19
CA ILE A 62 -13.25 15.23 -6.34
C ILE A 62 -14.14 15.94 -5.30
N ASP A 63 -13.55 16.74 -4.41
CA ASP A 63 -14.30 17.50 -3.40
C ASP A 63 -14.96 18.72 -4.06
N PRO A 64 -16.29 18.86 -4.05
CA PRO A 64 -16.99 19.99 -4.67
C PRO A 64 -16.66 21.35 -4.06
N VAL A 65 -16.01 21.37 -2.88
CA VAL A 65 -15.90 22.52 -1.96
C VAL A 65 -17.25 22.89 -1.35
#